data_AF-A0A0D9W126-F1
#
_entry.id   AF-A0A0D9W126-F1
#
_cell.length_a   1.000
_cell.length_b   1.000
_cell.length_c   1.000
_cell.angle_alpha   90.00
_cell.angle_beta   90.00
_cell.angle_gamma   90.00
#
_symmetry.space_group_name_H-M   'P 1'
#
loop_
_entity.id
_entity.type
_entity.pdbx_description
1 polymer ?
#
loop_
_entity_poly.entity_id
_entity_poly.type
_entity_poly.pdbx_seq_one_letter_code
_entity_poly.pdbx_strand_id
1 'polypeptide(L)'
;MEEESVPEKLSKGVSTLSLGDEKRKEAFLLDMLENYESALGEANTKTPCRIARFPPPFQSAPCNPIVLDMAYNAIEFPNIENKMKKEKKGLLSRFWG
;
A
#
# COMPACT_ATOMS: atom_id res chain seq x y z
N MET A 1 31.89 -3.26 -12.72
CA MET A 1 30.59 -3.13 -13.40
C MET A 1 29.91 -1.95 -12.71
N GLU A 2 30.01 -0.76 -13.32
CA GLU A 2 29.50 0.46 -12.71
C GLU A 2 27.97 0.37 -12.67
N GLU A 3 27.38 0.51 -11.48
CA GLU A 3 25.93 0.55 -11.34
C GLU A 3 25.43 1.84 -11.98
N GLU A 4 24.79 1.74 -13.15
CA GLU A 4 24.15 2.88 -13.80
C GLU A 4 23.21 3.57 -12.80
N SER A 5 23.33 4.89 -12.72
CA SER A 5 22.59 5.70 -11.76
C SER A 5 21.09 5.59 -12.06
N VAL A 6 20.26 5.57 -11.00
CA VAL A 6 18.78 5.53 -11.13
C VAL A 6 18.23 6.49 -12.20
N PRO A 7 18.69 7.75 -12.34
CA PRO A 7 18.20 8.63 -13.39
C PRO A 7 18.53 8.18 -14.82
N GLU A 8 19.67 7.52 -15.07
CA GLU A 8 20.05 7.03 -16.40
C GLU A 8 19.20 5.83 -16.82
N LYS A 9 18.87 4.94 -15.89
CA LYS A 9 17.96 3.81 -16.14
C LYS A 9 16.55 4.28 -16.49
N LEU A 10 16.06 5.28 -15.75
CA LEU A 10 14.76 5.88 -16.03
C LEU A 10 14.78 6.57 -17.40
N SER A 11 15.77 7.42 -17.67
CA SER A 11 15.95 8.11 -18.94
C SER A 11 15.92 7.16 -20.14
N LYS A 12 16.71 6.08 -20.09
CA LYS A 12 16.70 5.04 -21.13
C LYS A 12 15.32 4.40 -21.30
N GLY A 13 14.65 4.05 -20.19
CA GLY A 13 13.32 3.44 -20.22
C GLY A 13 12.23 4.32 -20.85
N VAL A 14 12.26 5.64 -20.62
CA VAL A 14 11.28 6.56 -21.25
C VAL A 14 11.64 6.86 -22.70
N SER A 15 12.93 6.88 -23.06
CA SER A 15 13.38 7.20 -24.43
C SER A 15 12.95 6.18 -25.49
N THR A 16 12.64 4.94 -25.09
CA THR A 16 12.09 3.91 -25.98
C THR A 16 10.58 3.99 -26.16
N LEU A 17 9.88 4.84 -25.40
CA LEU A 17 8.45 5.05 -25.53
C LEU A 17 8.17 6.01 -26.69
N SER A 18 8.12 5.46 -27.90
CA SER A 18 7.49 6.14 -29.03
C SER A 18 5.98 5.94 -28.90
N LEU A 19 5.25 6.98 -28.50
CA LEU A 19 3.84 7.12 -28.87
C LEU A 19 3.84 7.39 -30.37
N GLY A 20 3.99 6.32 -31.16
CA GLY A 20 3.88 6.43 -32.60
C GLY A 20 2.52 7.05 -32.91
N ASP A 21 2.52 8.06 -33.77
CA ASP A 21 1.34 8.49 -34.51
C ASP A 21 0.90 7.34 -35.42
N GLU A 22 0.41 6.25 -34.83
CA GLU A 22 -0.64 5.52 -35.50
C GLU A 22 -1.70 6.56 -35.75
N LYS A 23 -1.92 6.86 -37.03
CA LYS A 23 -3.00 7.71 -37.53
C LYS A 23 -4.35 7.11 -37.11
N ARG A 24 -4.64 7.09 -35.82
CA ARG A 24 -5.99 7.11 -35.30
C ARG A 24 -6.49 8.45 -35.77
N LYS A 25 -7.16 8.42 -36.93
CA LYS A 25 -7.94 9.55 -37.43
C LYS A 25 -8.64 10.12 -36.20
N GLU A 26 -8.43 11.41 -35.92
CA GLU A 26 -9.09 12.13 -34.84
C GLU A 26 -10.60 12.12 -35.14
N ALA A 27 -11.26 10.99 -34.92
CA ALA A 27 -12.70 10.89 -34.87
C ALA A 27 -13.07 11.34 -33.46
N PHE A 28 -13.90 12.37 -33.36
CA PHE A 28 -14.40 12.78 -32.06
C PHE A 28 -15.31 11.66 -31.53
N LEU A 29 -15.45 11.57 -30.20
CA LEU A 29 -16.35 10.59 -29.58
C LEU A 29 -17.79 10.70 -30.10
N LEU A 30 -18.21 11.91 -30.48
CA LEU A 30 -19.51 12.17 -31.10
C LEU A 30 -19.66 11.54 -32.49
N ASP A 31 -18.56 11.37 -33.23
CA ASP A 31 -18.55 10.77 -34.56
C ASP A 31 -18.57 9.22 -34.51
N MET A 32 -18.39 8.64 -33.32
CA MET A 32 -18.31 7.19 -33.10
C MET A 32 -19.52 6.61 -32.36
N LEU A 33 -20.59 7.38 -32.14
CA LEU A 33 -21.77 6.92 -31.40
C LEU A 33 -22.46 5.70 -32.02
N GLU A 34 -22.34 5.53 -33.34
CA GLU A 34 -22.90 4.39 -34.08
C GLU A 34 -21.93 3.21 -34.22
N ASN A 35 -20.66 3.40 -33.83
CA ASN A 35 -19.60 2.41 -33.98
C ASN A 35 -19.28 1.77 -32.63
N TYR A 36 -19.54 0.48 -32.49
CA TYR A 36 -19.11 -0.29 -31.33
C TYR A 36 -17.71 -0.88 -31.56
N GLU A 37 -16.70 -0.36 -30.85
CA GLU A 37 -15.37 -0.97 -30.78
C GLU A 37 -15.29 -1.89 -29.56
N SER A 38 -15.09 -3.18 -29.81
CA SER A 38 -14.95 -4.14 -28.72
C SER A 38 -13.58 -3.98 -28.05
N ALA A 39 -13.57 -3.75 -26.73
CA ALA A 39 -12.36 -3.80 -25.90
C ALA A 39 -11.64 -5.17 -25.96
N LEU A 40 -12.27 -6.17 -26.58
CA LEU A 40 -11.76 -7.52 -26.73
C LEU A 40 -10.85 -7.71 -27.97
N GLY A 41 -10.61 -6.65 -28.75
CA GLY A 41 -9.79 -6.70 -29.97
C GLY A 41 -10.58 -7.17 -31.21
N GLU A 42 -9.90 -7.21 -32.36
CA GLU A 42 -10.51 -7.56 -33.66
C GLU A 42 -11.11 -8.97 -33.66
N ALA A 43 -12.31 -9.11 -34.24
CA ALA A 43 -13.03 -10.38 -34.33
C ALA A 43 -12.27 -11.51 -35.08
N ASN A 44 -11.19 -11.18 -35.81
CA ASN A 44 -10.39 -12.11 -36.61
C ASN A 44 -9.09 -12.59 -35.96
N THR A 45 -8.78 -12.19 -34.72
CA THR A 45 -7.60 -12.73 -34.05
C THR A 45 -7.88 -14.15 -33.56
N LYS A 46 -7.07 -15.13 -33.98
CA LYS A 46 -7.12 -16.54 -33.50
C LYS A 46 -6.87 -16.67 -31.99
N THR A 47 -6.52 -15.58 -31.32
CA THR A 47 -6.26 -15.51 -29.90
C THR A 47 -7.60 -15.27 -29.19
N PRO A 48 -8.07 -16.19 -28.33
CA PRO A 48 -9.30 -15.97 -27.57
C PRO A 48 -9.11 -14.72 -26.71
N CYS A 49 -10.02 -13.75 -26.86
CA CYS A 49 -10.00 -12.59 -25.99
C CYS A 49 -10.37 -13.04 -24.57
N ARG A 50 -9.35 -13.20 -23.74
CA ARG A 50 -9.52 -13.60 -22.35
C ARG A 50 -9.65 -12.33 -21.53
N ILE A 51 -10.90 -11.97 -21.22
CA ILE A 51 -11.20 -11.13 -20.05
C ILE A 51 -10.47 -11.77 -18.87
N ALA A 52 -9.74 -10.96 -18.10
CA ALA A 52 -8.99 -11.44 -16.94
C ALA A 52 -9.90 -12.33 -16.08
N ARG A 53 -9.41 -13.54 -15.78
CA ARG A 53 -10.21 -14.54 -15.07
C ARG A 53 -10.53 -14.02 -13.66
N PHE A 54 -11.82 -13.97 -13.31
CA PHE A 54 -12.27 -13.59 -11.97
C PHE A 54 -12.58 -14.84 -11.13
N PRO A 55 -12.19 -14.88 -9.85
CA PRO A 55 -11.35 -13.91 -9.18
C PRO A 55 -9.90 -13.96 -9.70
N PRO A 56 -9.19 -12.82 -9.71
CA PRO A 56 -7.78 -12.82 -10.03
C PRO A 56 -7.02 -13.78 -9.10
N PRO A 57 -5.95 -14.44 -9.59
CA PRO A 57 -5.17 -15.34 -8.75
C PRO A 57 -4.58 -14.56 -7.56
N PHE A 58 -4.45 -15.24 -6.42
CA PHE A 58 -3.81 -14.65 -5.25
C PHE A 58 -2.35 -14.34 -5.57
N GLN A 59 -1.97 -13.07 -5.50
CA GLN A 59 -0.62 -12.59 -5.75
C GLN A 59 -0.15 -11.72 -4.58
N SER A 60 1.11 -11.88 -4.18
CA SER A 60 1.75 -11.00 -3.21
C SER A 60 1.91 -9.61 -3.82
N ALA A 61 1.35 -8.59 -3.17
CA ALA A 61 1.60 -7.21 -3.54
C ALA A 61 2.69 -6.62 -2.62
N PRO A 62 3.66 -5.86 -3.14
CA PRO A 62 4.58 -5.11 -2.30
C PRO A 62 3.77 -4.06 -1.54
N CYS A 63 3.69 -4.21 -0.23
CA CYS A 63 3.06 -3.25 0.66
C CYS A 63 4.12 -2.45 1.39
N ASN A 64 3.77 -1.23 1.82
CA ASN A 64 4.59 -0.49 2.76
C ASN A 64 4.81 -1.32 4.04
N PRO A 65 5.99 -1.22 4.67
CA PRO A 65 6.27 -1.97 5.90
C PRO A 65 5.30 -1.55 7.01
N ILE A 66 4.87 -2.53 7.80
CA ILE A 66 4.04 -2.27 8.97
C ILE A 66 4.97 -1.74 10.07
N VAL A 67 4.71 -0.51 10.51
CA VAL A 67 5.41 0.11 11.66
C VAL A 67 4.43 0.22 12.81
N LEU A 68 4.78 -0.38 13.94
CA LEU A 68 3.97 -0.38 15.16
C LEU A 68 4.64 0.52 16.20
N ASP A 69 3.88 1.46 16.76
CA ASP A 69 4.34 2.25 17.90
C ASP A 69 4.22 1.45 19.20
N MET A 70 5.34 0.88 19.62
CA MET A 70 5.45 0.11 20.86
C MET A 70 5.71 0.98 22.09
N ALA A 71 6.03 2.27 21.92
CA ALA A 71 6.37 3.15 23.04
C ALA A 71 5.17 3.37 23.96
N TYR A 72 3.96 3.39 23.40
CA TYR A 72 2.73 3.49 24.18
C TYR A 72 2.55 2.33 25.18
N ASN A 73 2.97 1.10 24.80
CA ASN A 73 2.87 -0.07 25.67
C ASN A 73 3.82 -0.01 26.87
N ALA A 74 4.86 0.84 26.81
CA ALA A 74 5.83 1.03 27.88
C ALA A 74 5.42 2.12 28.88
N ILE A 75 4.24 2.72 28.73
CA ILE A 75 3.73 3.71 29.68
C ILE A 75 3.24 2.97 30.93
N GLU A 76 4.07 2.99 31.97
CA GLU A 76 3.77 2.46 33.29
C GLU A 76 3.69 3.58 34.34
N PHE A 77 2.89 3.38 35.38
CA PHE A 77 2.88 4.32 36.50
C PHE A 77 4.21 4.26 37.26
N PRO A 78 4.74 5.41 37.71
CA PRO A 78 5.94 5.42 38.53
C PRO A 78 5.66 4.74 39.87
N ASN A 79 6.69 4.13 40.46
CA ASN A 79 6.57 3.63 41.84
C ASN A 79 6.32 4.82 42.80
N ILE A 80 5.18 4.78 43.49
CA ILE A 80 4.73 5.80 44.44
C ILE A 80 4.80 5.36 45.91
N GLU A 81 5.38 4.20 46.23
CA GLU A 81 5.47 3.66 47.60
C GLU A 81 6.10 4.66 48.59
N ASN A 82 7.12 5.40 48.16
CA ASN A 82 7.78 6.42 48.97
C ASN A 82 6.94 7.68 49.22
N LYS A 83 5.88 7.88 48.42
CA LYS A 83 4.92 8.99 48.58
C LYS A 83 3.69 8.56 49.36
N MET A 84 3.46 7.26 49.54
CA MET A 84 2.36 6.76 50.37
C MET A 84 2.68 6.95 51.86
N LYS A 85 1.68 7.38 52.65
CA LYS A 85 1.80 7.41 54.10
C LYS A 85 1.98 5.97 54.58
N LYS A 86 3.15 5.63 55.10
CA LYS A 86 3.36 4.35 55.78
C LYS A 86 2.37 4.29 56.93
N GLU A 87 1.52 3.25 56.96
CA GLU A 87 0.68 2.97 58.12
C GLU A 87 1.60 2.69 59.30
N LYS A 88 1.82 3.72 60.13
CA LYS A 88 2.47 3.55 61.42
C LYS A 88 1.46 2.81 62.29
N LYS A 89 1.57 1.48 62.37
CA LYS A 89 0.89 0.71 63.42
C LYS A 89 1.41 1.26 64.76
N GLY A 90 0.62 2.15 65.36
CA GLY A 90 0.95 2.76 66.63
C GLY A 90 1.04 1.67 67.70
N LEU A 91 1.86 1.91 68.73
CA LEU A 91 2.01 1.03 69.89
C LEU A 91 0.67 0.69 70.60
N LEU A 92 -0.39 1.45 70.34
CA LEU A 92 -1.74 1.22 70.86
C LEU A 92 -2.54 0.13 70.13
N SER A 93 -2.14 -0.27 68.92
CA SER A 93 -2.80 -1.36 68.16
C SER A 93 -2.63 -2.74 68.81
N ARG A 94 -1.71 -2.90 69.78
CA ARG A 94 -1.52 -4.16 70.53
C ARG A 94 -2.35 -4.24 71.82
N PHE A 95 -2.98 -3.15 72.24
CA PHE A 95 -3.77 -3.11 73.47
C PHE A 95 -5.27 -3.28 73.24
N TRP A 96 -5.73 -3.10 72.01
CA TRP A 96 -7.11 -3.36 71.57
C TRP A 96 -7.00 -4.03 70.21
N GLY A 97 -7.10 -5.37 70.18
CA GLY A 97 -7.29 -6.12 68.95
C GLY A 97 -8.65 -5.82 68.34
#